data_AF-A0AAP1BV30-F1
#
_entry.id   AF-A0AAP1BV30-F1
#
_cell.length_a   1.000
_cell.length_b   1.000
_cell.length_c   1.000
_cell.angle_alpha   90.00
_cell.angle_beta   90.00
_cell.angle_gamma   90.00
#
_symmetry.space_group_name_H-M   'P 1'
#
loop_
_entity.id
_entity.type
_entity.pdbx_description
1 polymer ?
#
loop_
_entity_poly.entity_id
_entity_poly.type
_entity_poly.pdbx_seq_one_letter_code
_entity_poly.pdbx_strand_id
1 'polypeptide(L)'
;MKKIVFTLALASLAVISCSKKEAEAEQPQTESNVMLEEPRTTQESASAGTPEEEGKKLVEGADCLSCHKVDAKLVGPSYQDVAAKYTDADIDHLAGKIIEGGKGVWGDIPMTPHAGLSQDNAKLMVKYILSLKK
;
A
#
# COMPACT_ATOMS: atom_id res chain seq x y z
N MET A 1 21.36 -26.77 55.58
CA MET A 1 21.18 -27.23 56.98
C MET A 1 20.07 -26.41 57.63
N LYS A 2 19.16 -27.03 58.41
CA LYS A 2 18.03 -26.43 59.17
C LYS A 2 17.05 -25.56 58.32
N LYS A 3 15.78 -25.92 58.08
CA LYS A 3 14.61 -26.27 58.94
C LYS A 3 13.77 -25.03 59.33
N ILE A 4 12.48 -25.29 59.65
CA ILE A 4 11.39 -24.37 60.05
C ILE A 4 10.67 -23.79 58.80
N VAL A 5 9.43 -24.14 58.38
CA VAL A 5 8.16 -24.62 59.00
C VAL A 5 7.24 -23.51 59.51
N PHE A 6 5.98 -23.50 59.03
CA PHE A 6 4.67 -23.13 59.64
C PHE A 6 3.70 -22.76 58.47
N THR A 7 2.90 -23.67 57.91
CA THR A 7 1.57 -24.24 58.35
C THR A 7 0.34 -23.51 57.78
N LEU A 8 -0.60 -24.30 57.26
CA LEU A 8 -2.06 -24.07 57.13
C LEU A 8 -2.57 -22.80 56.42
N ALA A 9 -3.22 -23.01 55.26
CA ALA A 9 -4.62 -22.63 55.05
C ALA A 9 -5.27 -23.52 53.96
N LEU A 10 -6.53 -23.95 54.15
CA LEU A 10 -7.34 -24.59 53.12
C LEU A 10 -8.19 -23.51 52.41
N ALA A 11 -8.19 -23.50 51.07
CA ALA A 11 -9.14 -22.73 50.27
C ALA A 11 -9.28 -23.34 48.86
N SER A 12 -10.04 -24.43 48.72
CA SER A 12 -10.31 -25.07 47.42
C SER A 12 -11.57 -24.48 46.76
N LEU A 13 -11.39 -23.48 45.90
CA LEU A 13 -12.34 -22.95 44.92
C LEU A 13 -11.53 -22.73 43.62
N ALA A 14 -11.71 -23.43 42.49
CA ALA A 14 -12.89 -23.65 41.63
C ALA A 14 -12.87 -22.75 40.37
N VAL A 15 -13.16 -23.38 39.22
CA VAL A 15 -13.57 -22.88 37.89
C VAL A 15 -12.66 -21.99 36.99
N ILE A 16 -12.45 -22.50 35.76
CA ILE A 16 -12.70 -21.85 34.44
C ILE A 16 -12.06 -20.46 34.22
N SER A 17 -10.97 -20.29 33.47
CA SER A 17 -10.78 -20.41 32.00
C SER A 17 -11.17 -19.15 31.18
N CYS A 18 -10.36 -18.89 30.15
CA CYS A 18 -10.56 -17.92 29.04
C CYS A 18 -10.27 -16.42 29.23
N SER A 19 -9.86 -15.84 28.11
CA SER A 19 -9.21 -14.55 27.88
C SER A 19 -10.00 -13.28 28.18
N LYS A 20 -9.34 -12.37 28.91
CA LYS A 20 -9.02 -11.00 28.47
C LYS A 20 -10.17 -10.11 27.93
N LYS A 21 -10.87 -9.52 28.89
CA LYS A 21 -11.23 -8.07 28.97
C LYS A 21 -11.80 -7.41 27.72
N GLU A 22 -13.12 -7.24 27.75
CA GLU A 22 -13.89 -6.28 26.97
C GLU A 22 -13.74 -4.84 27.53
N ALA A 23 -14.19 -3.85 26.76
CA ALA A 23 -14.42 -2.47 27.19
C ALA A 23 -15.59 -1.89 26.38
N GLU A 24 -16.45 -1.06 27.01
CA GLU A 24 -17.73 -0.57 26.47
C GLU A 24 -17.72 -0.01 25.03
N ALA A 25 -18.91 -0.09 24.41
CA ALA A 25 -19.28 0.65 23.22
C ALA A 25 -20.57 1.46 23.49
N GLU A 26 -20.60 2.72 23.04
CA GLU A 26 -21.84 3.48 22.88
C GLU A 26 -21.72 4.48 21.69
N GLN A 27 -22.85 4.78 21.05
CA GLN A 27 -23.07 5.66 19.89
C GLN A 27 -24.38 6.45 20.13
N PRO A 28 -24.83 7.42 19.29
CA PRO A 28 -24.25 8.04 18.06
C PRO A 28 -23.82 9.52 18.32
N GLN A 29 -23.91 10.59 17.50
CA GLN A 29 -24.58 10.97 16.22
C GLN A 29 -23.80 12.08 15.45
N THR A 30 -24.27 12.37 14.22
CA THR A 30 -24.26 13.68 13.54
C THR A 30 -22.95 14.21 12.92
N GLU A 31 -22.84 13.92 11.62
CA GLU A 31 -22.54 14.85 10.52
C GLU A 31 -21.40 15.88 10.61
N SER A 32 -20.39 15.69 9.75
CA SER A 32 -20.05 16.72 8.75
C SER A 32 -19.54 16.06 7.46
N ASN A 33 -20.13 16.41 6.33
CA ASN A 33 -19.83 15.79 5.03
C ASN A 33 -18.80 16.61 4.23
N VAL A 34 -17.56 16.13 4.10
CA VAL A 34 -16.79 16.24 2.85
C VAL A 34 -16.06 14.92 2.65
N MET A 35 -16.27 14.31 1.48
CA MET A 35 -15.86 12.95 1.17
C MET A 35 -14.96 12.96 -0.06
N LEU A 36 -13.64 12.97 0.16
CA LEU A 36 -12.71 12.47 -0.85
C LEU A 36 -12.68 10.95 -0.71
N GLU A 37 -13.67 10.29 -1.29
CA GLU A 37 -13.61 8.84 -1.49
C GLU A 37 -12.47 8.51 -2.46
N GLU A 38 -11.56 7.64 -2.01
CA GLU A 38 -10.84 6.77 -2.94
C GLU A 38 -11.86 6.06 -3.84
N PRO A 39 -11.58 5.83 -5.14
CA PRO A 39 -12.51 5.19 -6.05
C PRO A 39 -12.79 3.74 -5.61
N ARG A 40 -13.83 3.55 -4.80
CA ARG A 40 -14.35 2.24 -4.40
C ARG A 40 -14.69 1.46 -5.66
N THR A 41 -14.07 0.29 -5.80
CA THR A 41 -14.33 -0.64 -6.90
C THR A 41 -15.75 -1.20 -6.80
N THR A 42 -16.72 -0.51 -7.38
CA THR A 42 -18.01 -1.10 -7.74
C THR A 42 -17.75 -2.23 -8.73
N GLN A 43 -18.06 -3.47 -8.34
CA GLN A 43 -17.85 -4.64 -9.20
C GLN A 43 -18.94 -4.70 -10.27
N GLU A 44 -18.73 -3.99 -11.39
CA GLU A 44 -19.58 -4.10 -12.58
C GLU A 44 -18.79 -4.65 -13.76
N SER A 45 -19.22 -5.81 -14.27
CA SER A 45 -18.47 -6.57 -15.28
C SER A 45 -18.62 -5.99 -16.69
N ALA A 46 -17.71 -5.09 -17.07
CA ALA A 46 -17.53 -4.66 -18.46
C ALA A 46 -16.05 -4.47 -18.81
N SER A 47 -15.57 -5.21 -19.83
CA SER A 47 -14.18 -5.23 -20.31
C SER A 47 -13.14 -5.73 -19.29
N ALA A 48 -12.82 -7.03 -19.38
CA ALA A 48 -11.61 -7.57 -18.78
C ALA A 48 -10.38 -7.13 -19.60
N GLY A 49 -9.89 -5.92 -19.32
CA GLY A 49 -8.63 -5.41 -19.86
C GLY A 49 -7.43 -6.17 -19.31
N THR A 50 -6.30 -6.04 -19.98
CA THR A 50 -5.01 -6.58 -19.50
C THR A 50 -4.53 -5.83 -18.24
N PRO A 51 -3.67 -6.43 -17.40
CA PRO A 51 -3.05 -5.74 -16.26
C PRO A 51 -2.33 -4.44 -16.64
N GLU A 52 -1.83 -4.37 -17.88
CA GLU A 52 -1.14 -3.22 -18.45
C GLU A 52 -2.13 -2.11 -18.87
N GLU A 53 -3.33 -2.47 -19.34
CA GLU A 53 -4.42 -1.50 -19.59
C GLU A 53 -5.03 -0.94 -18.29
N GLU A 54 -5.11 -1.76 -17.24
CA GLU A 54 -5.50 -1.30 -15.91
C GLU A 54 -4.42 -0.41 -15.29
N GLY A 55 -3.15 -0.82 -15.36
CA GLY A 55 -2.00 -0.01 -14.98
C GLY A 55 -1.93 1.34 -15.71
N LYS A 56 -2.27 1.36 -17.00
CA LYS A 56 -2.38 2.58 -17.80
C LYS A 56 -3.45 3.53 -17.27
N LYS A 57 -4.67 3.03 -17.03
CA LYS A 57 -5.78 3.82 -16.45
C LYS A 57 -5.40 4.38 -15.08
N LEU A 58 -4.71 3.60 -14.25
CA LEU A 58 -4.22 4.05 -12.94
C LEU A 58 -3.18 5.17 -13.07
N VAL A 59 -2.23 5.08 -14.00
CA VAL A 59 -1.24 6.15 -14.27
C VAL A 59 -1.90 7.42 -14.84
N GLU A 60 -2.91 7.29 -15.70
CA GLU A 60 -3.62 8.41 -16.32
C GLU A 60 -4.66 9.07 -15.40
N GLY A 61 -5.19 8.34 -14.41
CA GLY A 61 -6.08 8.87 -13.37
C GLY A 61 -5.35 9.49 -12.17
N ALA A 62 -4.02 9.42 -12.14
CA ALA A 62 -3.17 9.94 -11.07
C ALA A 62 -2.34 11.15 -11.52
N ASP A 63 -1.58 11.75 -10.60
CA ASP A 63 -0.74 12.93 -10.85
C ASP A 63 0.57 12.62 -11.60
N CYS A 64 0.87 11.34 -11.85
CA CYS A 64 2.15 10.84 -12.36
C CYS A 64 2.64 11.54 -13.65
N LEU A 65 1.72 11.89 -14.56
CA LEU A 65 2.02 12.55 -15.83
C LEU A 65 2.48 14.02 -15.69
N SER A 66 2.37 14.59 -14.48
CA SER A 66 2.94 15.91 -14.14
C SER A 66 4.47 15.87 -14.09
N CYS A 67 5.04 14.71 -13.76
CA CYS A 67 6.48 14.53 -13.52
C CYS A 67 7.16 13.60 -14.54
N HIS A 68 6.40 12.73 -15.21
CA HIS A 68 6.88 11.74 -16.17
C HIS A 68 6.17 11.85 -17.53
N LYS A 69 6.79 11.32 -18.59
CA LYS A 69 6.16 11.08 -19.90
C LYS A 69 6.53 9.69 -20.40
N VAL A 70 5.83 9.20 -21.43
CA VAL A 70 6.10 7.89 -22.04
C VAL A 70 7.51 7.83 -22.63
N ASP A 71 7.93 8.86 -23.35
CA ASP A 71 9.04 8.84 -24.32
C ASP A 71 10.12 9.93 -24.12
N ALA A 72 9.92 10.83 -23.15
CA ALA A 72 10.84 11.94 -22.87
C ALA A 72 11.01 12.17 -21.37
N LYS A 73 12.24 12.51 -20.95
CA LYS A 73 12.51 12.97 -19.58
C LYS A 73 11.76 14.29 -19.31
N LEU A 74 11.14 14.41 -18.14
CA LEU A 74 10.58 15.66 -17.62
C LEU A 74 11.26 15.96 -16.28
N VAL A 75 10.54 15.94 -15.15
CA VAL A 75 11.15 15.98 -13.82
C VAL A 75 11.84 14.64 -13.56
N GLY A 76 11.07 13.56 -13.62
CA GLY A 76 11.54 12.19 -13.62
C GLY A 76 12.01 11.69 -15.00
N PRO A 77 12.50 10.43 -15.06
CA PRO A 77 12.79 9.72 -16.32
C PRO A 77 11.54 9.53 -17.18
N SER A 78 11.71 9.20 -18.47
CA SER A 78 10.60 8.68 -19.25
C SER A 78 10.22 7.27 -18.78
N TYR A 79 8.98 6.84 -19.02
CA TYR A 79 8.59 5.46 -18.76
C TYR A 79 9.38 4.48 -19.62
N GLN A 80 9.76 4.84 -20.85
CA GLN A 80 10.66 4.06 -21.69
C GLN A 80 12.07 3.91 -21.09
N ASP A 81 12.63 4.91 -20.41
CA ASP A 81 13.91 4.77 -19.70
C ASP A 81 13.78 3.78 -18.53
N VAL A 82 12.68 3.86 -17.76
CA VAL A 82 12.38 2.91 -16.68
C VAL A 82 12.21 1.50 -17.24
N ALA A 83 11.46 1.35 -18.33
CA ALA A 83 11.25 0.09 -19.03
C ALA A 83 12.57 -0.51 -19.54
N ALA A 84 13.45 0.30 -20.15
CA ALA A 84 14.76 -0.15 -20.62
C ALA A 84 15.73 -0.52 -19.48
N LYS A 85 15.56 0.06 -18.28
CA LYS A 85 16.43 -0.19 -17.12
C LYS A 85 16.03 -1.41 -16.28
N TYR A 86 14.76 -1.81 -16.30
CA TYR A 86 14.18 -2.75 -15.32
C TYR A 86 13.41 -3.92 -15.96
N THR A 87 13.11 -4.91 -15.12
CA THR A 87 12.48 -6.18 -15.48
C THR A 87 11.29 -6.49 -14.59
N ASP A 88 10.52 -7.50 -14.95
CA ASP A 88 9.34 -7.91 -14.21
C ASP A 88 9.68 -8.42 -12.79
N ALA A 89 10.93 -8.83 -12.57
CA ALA A 89 11.46 -9.16 -11.24
C ALA A 89 11.60 -7.92 -10.32
N ASP A 90 11.66 -6.71 -10.89
CA ASP A 90 11.76 -5.45 -10.16
C ASP A 90 10.39 -4.85 -9.77
N ILE A 91 9.27 -5.48 -10.18
CA ILE A 91 7.90 -4.93 -10.00
C ILE A 91 7.62 -4.54 -8.55
N ASP A 92 7.91 -5.42 -7.59
CA ASP A 92 7.64 -5.16 -6.17
C ASP A 92 8.54 -4.06 -5.58
N HIS A 93 9.77 -3.93 -6.08
CA HIS A 93 10.69 -2.86 -5.69
C HIS A 93 10.23 -1.50 -6.23
N LEU A 94 9.85 -1.45 -7.51
CA LEU A 94 9.38 -0.23 -8.16
C LEU A 94 8.01 0.22 -7.62
N ALA A 95 7.11 -0.71 -7.30
CA ALA A 95 5.84 -0.41 -6.62
C ALA A 95 6.10 0.22 -5.24
N GLY A 96 7.02 -0.36 -4.45
CA GLY A 96 7.48 0.23 -3.19
C GLY A 96 8.07 1.64 -3.39
N LYS A 97 8.87 1.86 -4.44
CA LYS A 97 9.45 3.18 -4.76
C LYS A 97 8.41 4.23 -5.14
N ILE A 98 7.28 3.86 -5.75
CA ILE A 98 6.15 4.76 -6.01
C ILE A 98 5.51 5.20 -4.67
N ILE A 99 5.24 4.26 -3.78
CA ILE A 99 4.55 4.52 -2.50
C ILE A 99 5.46 5.27 -1.51
N GLU A 100 6.72 4.86 -1.37
CA GLU A 100 7.71 5.45 -0.46
C GLU A 100 8.38 6.73 -1.00
N GLY A 101 8.36 6.93 -2.32
CA GLY A 101 9.21 7.91 -2.99
C GLY A 101 10.69 7.51 -3.02
N GLY A 102 11.56 8.46 -3.39
CA GLY A 102 13.02 8.25 -3.37
C GLY A 102 13.82 9.21 -4.25
N LYS A 103 15.16 9.09 -4.22
CA LYS A 103 16.10 9.91 -5.02
C LYS A 103 17.36 9.12 -5.39
N GLY A 104 18.21 9.69 -6.23
CA GLY A 104 19.57 9.19 -6.52
C GLY A 104 19.68 8.22 -7.70
N VAL A 105 18.62 7.46 -8.02
CA VAL A 105 18.62 6.54 -9.18
C VAL A 105 18.63 7.28 -10.52
N TRP A 106 17.97 8.44 -10.58
CA TRP A 106 17.75 9.23 -11.80
C TRP A 106 18.21 10.70 -11.66
N GLY A 107 18.94 11.02 -10.59
CA GLY A 107 19.35 12.37 -10.22
C GLY A 107 18.98 12.73 -8.77
N ASP A 108 19.31 13.97 -8.38
CA ASP A 108 19.18 14.46 -7.00
C ASP A 108 17.75 14.88 -6.61
N ILE A 109 16.90 15.20 -7.60
CA ILE A 109 15.50 15.57 -7.39
C ILE A 109 14.74 14.34 -6.85
N PRO A 110 14.10 14.41 -5.67
CA PRO A 110 13.31 13.32 -5.15
C PRO A 110 11.97 13.19 -5.87
N MET A 111 11.53 11.95 -6.09
CA MET A 111 10.12 11.63 -6.31
C MET A 111 9.41 11.63 -4.96
N THR A 112 8.25 12.28 -4.88
CA THR A 112 7.41 12.35 -3.69
C THR A 112 6.80 10.98 -3.34
N PRO A 113 6.49 10.70 -2.06
CA PRO A 113 5.80 9.46 -1.68
C PRO A 113 4.31 9.52 -2.07
N HIS A 114 3.82 8.51 -2.80
CA HIS A 114 2.40 8.36 -3.13
C HIS A 114 1.72 7.41 -2.13
N ALA A 115 1.77 7.77 -0.84
CA ALA A 115 1.39 6.90 0.29
C ALA A 115 -0.08 6.44 0.34
N GLY A 116 -0.96 7.00 -0.49
CA GLY A 116 -2.35 6.56 -0.67
C GLY A 116 -2.54 5.47 -1.73
N LEU A 117 -1.49 5.07 -2.46
CA LEU A 117 -1.60 3.98 -3.42
C LEU A 117 -1.44 2.62 -2.73
N SER A 118 -2.33 1.68 -3.03
CA SER A 118 -2.15 0.29 -2.64
C SER A 118 -0.98 -0.34 -3.38
N GLN A 119 -0.31 -1.31 -2.73
CA GLN A 119 0.81 -2.04 -3.34
C GLN A 119 0.40 -2.66 -4.68
N ASP A 120 -0.80 -3.26 -4.78
CA ASP A 120 -1.24 -3.95 -6.00
C ASP A 120 -1.58 -2.97 -7.14
N ASN A 121 -2.18 -1.80 -6.84
CA ASN A 121 -2.35 -0.75 -7.85
C ASN A 121 -1.00 -0.23 -8.35
N ALA A 122 -0.03 -0.04 -7.45
CA ALA A 122 1.33 0.34 -7.83
C ALA A 122 2.03 -0.75 -8.67
N LYS A 123 1.81 -2.05 -8.40
CA LYS A 123 2.31 -3.14 -9.27
C LYS A 123 1.70 -3.09 -10.66
N LEU A 124 0.40 -2.79 -10.79
CA LEU A 124 -0.28 -2.63 -12.08
C LEU A 124 0.31 -1.45 -12.87
N MET A 125 0.46 -0.27 -12.23
CA MET A 125 1.15 0.89 -12.82
C MET A 125 2.56 0.51 -13.33
N VAL A 126 3.33 -0.25 -12.55
CA VAL A 126 4.68 -0.68 -12.96
C VAL A 126 4.64 -1.66 -14.13
N LYS A 127 3.70 -2.62 -14.18
CA LYS A 127 3.54 -3.52 -15.34
C LYS A 127 3.29 -2.75 -16.63
N TYR A 128 2.40 -1.76 -16.58
CA TYR A 128 2.19 -0.85 -17.70
C TYR A 128 3.50 -0.15 -18.11
N ILE A 129 4.22 0.44 -17.15
CA ILE A 129 5.50 1.12 -17.41
C ILE A 129 6.53 0.17 -18.04
N LEU A 130 6.67 -1.06 -17.54
CA LEU A 130 7.63 -2.05 -18.06
C LEU A 130 7.23 -2.62 -19.43
N SER A 131 5.94 -2.61 -19.79
CA SER A 131 5.45 -3.01 -21.11
C SER A 131 5.82 -2.01 -22.22
N LEU A 132 6.18 -0.77 -21.87
CA LEU A 132 6.60 0.28 -22.80
C LEU A 132 8.07 0.12 -23.28
N LYS A 133 8.61 -1.11 -23.31
CA LYS A 133 9.93 -1.41 -23.88
C LYS A 133 9.96 -1.11 -25.38
N LYS A 134 11.13 -0.67 -25.85
CA LYS A 134 11.49 -0.44 -27.27
C LYS A 134 12.41 -1.56 -27.76
#